data_AF-A0A924MEY4-F1
#
_entry.id   AF-A0A924MEY4-F1
#
_cell.length_a   1.000
_cell.length_b   1.000
_cell.length_c   1.000
_cell.angle_alpha   90.00
_cell.angle_beta   90.00
_cell.angle_gamma   90.00
#
_symmetry.space_group_name_H-M   'P 1'
#
loop_
_entity.id
_entity.type
_entity.pdbx_description
1 polymer ?
#
loop_
_entity_poly.entity_id
_entity_poly.type
_entity_poly.pdbx_seq_one_letter_code
_entity_poly.pdbx_strand_id
1 'polypeptide(L)'
;SDDYGNFSINVSIGDTLVITKVNYQDQEKAIIQKQNLVIYLKKSITLNEVVVKQQTRKAEQKEILDGYRSKGVYYGGKPPIFAYIFTPLTALHELLGKDAADARRFGSYIYKENAETRVDAHFSVSIIKESVKIKDEEMVEFMYLYRPKPEDVTYRNRYDDMNYIKKSYQVYLKTKKDRL
;
A
#
# COMPACT_ATOMS: atom_id res chain seq x y z
N SER A 1 -17.62 17.97 -34.29
CA SER A 1 -16.80 18.67 -35.29
C SER A 1 -16.43 17.70 -36.39
N ASP A 2 -15.95 18.21 -37.52
CA ASP A 2 -15.21 17.40 -38.49
C ASP A 2 -13.84 16.95 -37.93
N ASP A 3 -13.09 16.22 -38.74
CA ASP A 3 -11.75 15.71 -38.40
C ASP A 3 -10.72 16.82 -38.16
N TYR A 4 -11.01 18.04 -38.59
CA TYR A 4 -10.14 19.23 -38.43
C TYR A 4 -10.60 20.14 -37.28
N GLY A 5 -11.67 19.78 -36.56
CA GLY A 5 -12.19 20.54 -35.43
C GLY A 5 -13.17 21.65 -35.79
N ASN A 6 -13.58 21.77 -37.06
CA ASN A 6 -14.57 22.76 -37.49
C ASN A 6 -15.99 22.24 -37.25
N PHE A 7 -16.90 23.15 -36.94
CA PHE A 7 -18.34 22.86 -36.88
C PHE A 7 -19.12 24.13 -37.18
N SER A 8 -20.37 23.96 -37.62
CA SER A 8 -21.30 25.06 -37.83
C SER A 8 -22.65 24.70 -37.22
N ILE A 9 -23.27 25.67 -36.56
CA ILE A 9 -24.54 25.50 -35.87
C ILE A 9 -25.34 26.80 -35.98
N ASN A 10 -26.65 26.67 -36.19
CA ASN A 10 -27.56 27.81 -36.19
C ASN A 10 -27.90 28.18 -34.74
N VAL A 11 -27.67 29.45 -34.38
CA VAL A 11 -27.91 30.00 -33.04
C VAL A 11 -28.62 31.35 -33.11
N SER A 12 -29.31 31.70 -32.04
CA SER A 12 -29.91 33.01 -31.82
C SER A 12 -29.09 33.83 -30.82
N ILE A 13 -29.22 35.16 -30.91
CA ILE A 13 -28.61 36.04 -29.90
C ILE A 13 -29.35 35.80 -28.58
N GLY A 14 -28.60 35.50 -27.52
CA GLY A 14 -29.14 35.11 -26.22
C GLY A 14 -28.96 33.62 -25.88
N ASP A 15 -28.64 32.77 -26.86
CA ASP A 15 -28.34 31.35 -26.61
C ASP A 15 -26.97 31.19 -25.94
N THR A 16 -26.80 30.10 -25.19
CA THR A 16 -25.50 29.70 -24.61
C THR A 16 -25.03 28.40 -25.25
N LEU A 17 -23.83 28.42 -25.83
CA LEU A 17 -23.17 27.23 -26.32
C LEU A 17 -22.39 26.55 -25.20
N VAL A 18 -22.59 25.24 -25.03
CA VAL A 18 -21.80 24.39 -24.16
C VAL A 18 -20.94 23.47 -25.03
N ILE A 19 -19.62 23.51 -24.82
CA ILE A 19 -18.65 22.72 -25.57
C ILE A 19 -18.01 21.73 -24.61
N THR A 20 -18.21 20.44 -24.88
CA THR A 20 -17.66 19.33 -24.09
C THR A 20 -16.76 18.45 -24.95
N LYS A 21 -15.64 17.98 -24.37
CA LYS A 21 -14.73 17.03 -25.01
C LYS A 21 -14.05 16.18 -23.95
N VAL A 22 -13.96 14.88 -24.20
CA VAL A 22 -13.32 13.93 -23.28
C VAL A 22 -11.89 14.39 -22.93
N ASN A 23 -11.57 14.44 -21.63
CA ASN A 23 -10.30 14.93 -21.05
C ASN A 23 -10.03 16.44 -21.21
N TYR A 24 -11.05 17.24 -21.51
CA TYR A 24 -10.97 18.70 -21.51
C TYR A 24 -12.03 19.28 -20.56
N GLN A 25 -11.78 20.48 -20.05
CA GLN A 25 -12.78 21.20 -19.25
C GLN A 25 -13.90 21.70 -20.16
N ASP A 26 -15.14 21.57 -19.68
CA ASP A 26 -16.32 22.11 -20.35
C ASP A 26 -16.21 23.64 -20.42
N GLN A 27 -16.63 24.20 -21.55
CA GLN A 27 -16.66 25.65 -21.75
C GLN A 27 -18.04 26.10 -22.18
N GLU A 28 -18.49 27.18 -21.56
CA GLU A 28 -19.74 27.85 -21.89
C GLU A 28 -19.45 29.19 -22.57
N LYS A 29 -20.20 29.49 -23.63
CA LYS A 29 -20.11 30.76 -24.35
C LYS A 29 -21.49 31.27 -24.70
N ALA A 30 -21.88 32.39 -24.07
CA ALA A 30 -23.08 33.12 -24.45
C ALA A 30 -22.91 33.81 -25.82
N ILE A 31 -23.94 33.72 -26.65
CA ILE A 31 -23.98 34.29 -27.99
C ILE A 31 -24.56 35.70 -27.91
N ILE A 32 -23.67 36.68 -27.85
CA ILE A 32 -24.03 38.11 -27.88
C ILE A 32 -24.09 38.68 -29.31
N GLN A 33 -23.44 38.02 -30.27
CA GLN A 33 -23.46 38.37 -31.69
C GLN A 33 -23.14 37.13 -32.55
N LYS A 34 -23.62 37.11 -33.80
CA LYS A 34 -23.33 36.03 -34.76
C LYS A 34 -21.96 36.27 -35.40
N GLN A 35 -21.00 35.40 -35.11
CA GLN A 35 -19.63 35.48 -35.64
C GLN A 35 -18.97 34.10 -35.68
N ASN A 36 -17.86 34.01 -36.40
CA ASN A 36 -16.95 32.87 -36.29
C ASN A 36 -16.21 32.93 -34.93
N LEU A 37 -16.08 31.77 -34.28
CA LEU A 37 -15.46 31.63 -32.98
C LEU A 37 -14.37 30.57 -33.04
N VAL A 38 -13.20 30.88 -32.47
CA VAL A 38 -12.15 29.89 -32.19
C VAL A 38 -12.16 29.64 -30.69
N ILE A 39 -12.37 28.37 -30.30
CA ILE A 39 -12.52 27.97 -28.90
C ILE A 39 -11.33 27.09 -28.51
N TYR A 40 -10.54 27.57 -27.54
CA TYR A 40 -9.39 26.84 -27.01
C TYR A 40 -9.80 26.08 -25.75
N LEU A 41 -9.92 24.75 -25.88
CA LEU A 41 -10.22 23.88 -24.75
C LEU A 41 -8.99 23.67 -23.87
N LYS A 42 -9.15 23.82 -22.57
CA LYS A 42 -8.11 23.51 -21.59
C LYS A 42 -8.17 22.02 -21.26
N LYS A 43 -7.02 21.34 -21.34
CA LYS A 43 -6.93 19.93 -20.95
C LYS A 43 -7.30 19.81 -19.48
N SER A 44 -8.28 18.97 -19.17
CA SER A 44 -8.63 18.66 -17.80
C SER A 44 -7.55 17.75 -17.23
N ILE A 45 -7.06 18.07 -16.04
CA ILE A 45 -6.15 17.17 -15.32
C ILE A 45 -7.05 16.06 -14.75
N THR A 46 -7.30 15.02 -15.52
CA THR A 46 -7.82 13.78 -14.96
C THR A 46 -6.67 13.15 -14.17
N LEU A 47 -6.55 13.52 -12.88
CA LEU A 47 -5.99 12.56 -11.94
C LEU A 47 -6.92 11.35 -12.01
N ASN A 48 -6.39 10.20 -12.40
CA ASN A 48 -7.05 8.95 -12.09
C ASN A 48 -7.19 8.96 -10.57
N GLU A 49 -8.41 9.17 -10.09
CA GLU A 49 -8.73 9.03 -8.68
C GLU A 49 -8.47 7.56 -8.36
N VAL A 50 -7.26 7.27 -7.88
CA VAL A 50 -7.03 6.04 -7.15
C VAL A 50 -7.85 6.23 -5.90
N VAL A 51 -9.05 5.67 -5.90
CA VAL A 51 -9.88 5.60 -4.71
C VAL A 51 -9.06 4.83 -3.68
N VAL A 52 -8.29 5.53 -2.86
CA VAL A 52 -7.59 4.96 -1.71
C VAL A 52 -8.67 4.75 -0.65
N LYS A 53 -9.57 3.79 -0.89
CA LYS A 53 -10.34 3.13 0.17
C LYS A 53 -9.30 2.45 1.05
N GLN A 54 -8.80 3.15 2.08
CA GLN A 54 -7.81 2.68 3.07
C GLN A 54 -7.26 1.30 2.72
N GLN A 55 -6.43 1.24 1.67
CA GLN A 55 -5.93 -0.05 1.26
C GLN A 55 -5.05 -0.50 2.41
N THR A 56 -5.39 -1.62 3.05
CA THR A 56 -4.51 -2.19 4.07
C THR A 56 -3.14 -2.40 3.43
N ARG A 57 -2.03 -2.23 4.17
CA ARG A 57 -0.68 -2.45 3.63
C ARG A 57 -0.58 -3.78 2.86
N LYS A 58 -1.29 -4.82 3.32
CA LYS A 58 -1.38 -6.13 2.65
C LYS A 58 -2.02 -6.07 1.25
N ALA A 59 -3.03 -5.21 1.06
CA ALA A 59 -3.69 -5.01 -0.24
C ALA A 59 -2.76 -4.32 -1.24
N GLU A 60 -2.06 -3.26 -0.80
CA GLU A 60 -1.06 -2.56 -1.63
C GLU A 60 0.10 -3.49 -2.02
N GLN A 61 0.63 -4.26 -1.06
CA GLN A 61 1.66 -5.27 -1.33
C GLN A 61 1.20 -6.30 -2.36
N LYS A 62 -0.06 -6.76 -2.23
CA LYS A 62 -0.66 -7.72 -3.17
C LYS A 62 -0.80 -7.11 -4.57
N GLU A 63 -1.23 -5.86 -4.68
CA GLU A 63 -1.37 -5.17 -5.97
C GLU A 63 -0.03 -5.08 -6.71
N ILE A 64 1.05 -4.73 -6.00
CA ILE A 64 2.40 -4.69 -6.58
C ILE A 64 2.87 -6.10 -7.01
N LEU A 65 2.62 -7.12 -6.19
CA LEU A 65 2.91 -8.52 -6.56
C LEU A 65 2.13 -8.95 -7.80
N ASP A 66 0.84 -8.60 -7.88
CA ASP A 66 -0.02 -8.89 -9.03
C ASP A 66 0.49 -8.16 -10.30
N GLY A 67 1.03 -6.95 -10.15
CA GLY A 67 1.74 -6.25 -11.22
C GLY A 67 2.95 -7.03 -11.76
N TYR A 68 3.79 -7.58 -10.88
CA TYR A 68 4.91 -8.43 -11.32
C TYR A 68 4.44 -9.74 -11.97
N ARG A 69 3.34 -10.35 -11.50
CA ARG A 69 2.75 -11.55 -12.11
C ARG A 69 2.37 -11.32 -13.57
N SER A 70 1.76 -10.17 -13.87
CA SER A 70 1.33 -9.82 -15.23
C SER A 70 2.47 -9.74 -16.25
N LYS A 71 3.72 -9.63 -15.78
CA LYS A 71 4.95 -9.54 -16.59
C LYS A 71 5.66 -10.89 -16.79
N GLY A 72 5.27 -11.95 -16.07
CA GLY A 72 5.88 -13.28 -16.16
C GLY A 72 5.25 -14.17 -17.26
N VAL A 73 6.06 -15.01 -17.92
CA VAL A 73 5.66 -15.77 -19.12
C VAL A 73 5.12 -17.18 -18.80
N TYR A 74 5.34 -17.71 -17.59
CA TYR A 74 5.19 -19.16 -17.32
C TYR A 74 4.33 -19.55 -16.10
N TYR A 75 3.10 -19.03 -15.99
CA TYR A 75 2.02 -19.69 -15.21
C TYR A 75 0.60 -19.30 -15.65
N GLY A 76 0.42 -18.70 -16.84
CA GLY A 76 -0.87 -18.13 -17.23
C GLY A 76 -1.49 -17.22 -16.15
N GLY A 77 -0.66 -16.61 -15.29
CA GLY A 77 -1.08 -15.75 -14.19
C GLY A 77 -1.60 -16.42 -12.90
N LYS A 78 -1.47 -17.74 -12.68
CA LYS A 78 -2.07 -18.40 -11.48
C LYS A 78 -1.14 -19.33 -10.68
N PRO A 79 -0.09 -18.82 -10.04
CA PRO A 79 0.58 -19.55 -8.97
C PRO A 79 -0.31 -19.59 -7.70
N PRO A 80 -0.18 -20.61 -6.82
CA PRO A 80 -1.07 -20.78 -5.67
C PRO A 80 -1.09 -19.53 -4.79
N ILE A 81 -2.31 -19.05 -4.48
CA ILE A 81 -2.59 -17.76 -3.82
C ILE A 81 -1.83 -17.62 -2.49
N PHE A 82 -1.55 -18.73 -1.81
CA PHE A 82 -0.88 -18.78 -0.50
C PHE A 82 0.65 -18.93 -0.56
N ALA A 83 1.23 -19.29 -1.70
CA ALA A 83 2.68 -19.54 -1.78
C ALA A 83 3.52 -18.28 -1.54
N TYR A 84 3.01 -17.09 -1.87
CA TYR A 84 3.77 -15.85 -1.74
C TYR A 84 3.74 -15.22 -0.35
N ILE A 85 2.77 -15.60 0.48
CA ILE A 85 2.73 -15.13 1.88
C ILE A 85 3.89 -15.75 2.67
N PHE A 86 4.33 -16.96 2.27
CA PHE A 86 5.38 -17.71 2.96
C PHE A 86 6.70 -17.77 2.17
N THR A 87 6.66 -17.66 0.84
CA THR A 87 7.86 -17.77 -0.01
C THR A 87 7.83 -16.81 -1.21
N PRO A 88 7.89 -15.47 -1.00
CA PRO A 88 7.85 -14.51 -2.10
C PRO A 88 9.05 -14.62 -3.04
N LEU A 89 10.20 -15.14 -2.57
CA LEU A 89 11.41 -15.27 -3.39
C LEU A 89 11.30 -16.35 -4.48
N THR A 90 10.73 -17.51 -4.12
CA THR A 90 10.69 -18.70 -4.98
C THR A 90 9.83 -18.51 -6.22
N ALA A 91 8.93 -17.55 -6.17
CA ALA A 91 7.91 -17.38 -7.17
C ALA A 91 8.19 -16.18 -8.10
N LEU A 92 9.43 -15.64 -8.02
CA LEU A 92 9.99 -14.59 -8.87
C LEU A 92 11.09 -15.11 -9.81
N HIS A 93 11.22 -16.44 -9.94
CA HIS A 93 12.22 -17.06 -10.79
C HIS A 93 11.93 -16.93 -12.29
N GLU A 94 10.70 -16.59 -12.67
CA GLU A 94 10.22 -16.54 -14.06
C GLU A 94 10.32 -15.18 -14.74
N LEU A 95 10.69 -14.14 -13.98
CA LEU A 95 10.89 -12.83 -14.54
C LEU A 95 12.23 -12.78 -15.30
N LEU A 96 12.25 -12.09 -16.43
CA LEU A 96 13.45 -11.92 -17.25
C LEU A 96 14.02 -10.50 -17.08
N GLY A 97 15.34 -10.36 -17.15
CA GLY A 97 16.01 -9.05 -17.19
C GLY A 97 15.86 -8.20 -15.92
N LYS A 98 15.69 -6.89 -16.08
CA LYS A 98 15.69 -5.91 -14.98
C LYS A 98 14.49 -6.06 -14.04
N ASP A 99 13.30 -6.40 -14.57
CA ASP A 99 12.10 -6.63 -13.77
C ASP A 99 12.27 -7.77 -12.75
N ALA A 100 13.11 -8.77 -13.07
CA ALA A 100 13.42 -9.88 -12.16
C ALA A 100 14.23 -9.44 -10.93
N ALA A 101 15.18 -8.54 -11.14
CA ALA A 101 16.02 -8.01 -10.05
C ALA A 101 15.19 -7.13 -9.11
N ASP A 102 14.34 -6.27 -9.66
CA ASP A 102 13.48 -5.38 -8.88
C ASP A 102 12.40 -6.16 -8.12
N ALA A 103 11.81 -7.18 -8.75
CA ALA A 103 10.86 -8.04 -8.07
C ALA A 103 11.50 -8.81 -6.92
N ARG A 104 12.72 -9.38 -7.09
CA ARG A 104 13.43 -10.08 -5.99
C ARG A 104 13.73 -9.17 -4.81
N ARG A 105 14.13 -7.92 -5.09
CA ARG A 105 14.34 -6.89 -4.07
C ARG A 105 13.03 -6.59 -3.34
N PHE A 106 11.96 -6.38 -4.08
CA PHE A 106 10.63 -6.16 -3.53
C PHE A 106 10.15 -7.35 -2.68
N GLY A 107 10.28 -8.58 -3.18
CA GLY A 107 9.94 -9.80 -2.45
C GLY A 107 10.71 -9.94 -1.13
N SER A 108 12.02 -9.62 -1.14
CA SER A 108 12.86 -9.61 0.06
C SER A 108 12.42 -8.54 1.07
N TYR A 109 12.06 -7.34 0.58
CA TYR A 109 11.54 -6.26 1.41
C TYR A 109 10.22 -6.65 2.08
N ILE A 110 9.27 -7.19 1.31
CA ILE A 110 7.97 -7.63 1.82
C ILE A 110 8.11 -8.78 2.81
N TYR A 111 9.02 -9.73 2.55
CA TYR A 111 9.30 -10.80 3.50
C TYR A 111 9.73 -10.24 4.86
N LYS A 112 10.70 -9.30 4.87
CA LYS A 112 11.17 -8.65 6.09
C LYS A 112 10.05 -7.87 6.78
N GLU A 113 9.31 -7.04 6.04
CA GLU A 113 8.22 -6.24 6.59
C GLU A 113 7.13 -7.10 7.25
N ASN A 114 6.74 -8.21 6.61
CA ASN A 114 5.75 -9.13 7.17
C ASN A 114 6.28 -9.88 8.39
N ALA A 115 7.57 -10.22 8.40
CA ALA A 115 8.23 -10.85 9.54
C ALA A 115 8.25 -9.90 10.76
N GLU A 116 8.57 -8.63 10.55
CA GLU A 116 8.52 -7.60 11.59
C GLU A 116 7.09 -7.32 12.07
N THR A 117 6.13 -7.21 11.15
CA THR A 117 4.70 -7.05 11.49
C THR A 117 4.20 -8.21 12.35
N ARG A 118 4.69 -9.43 12.10
CA ARG A 118 4.37 -10.59 12.93
C ARG A 118 4.92 -10.43 14.34
N VAL A 119 6.18 -9.99 14.49
CA VAL A 119 6.75 -9.70 15.81
C VAL A 119 5.90 -8.68 16.56
N ASP A 120 5.49 -7.59 15.91
CA ASP A 120 4.66 -6.55 16.55
C ASP A 120 3.29 -7.09 16.97
N ALA A 121 2.70 -8.00 16.18
CA ALA A 121 1.45 -8.66 16.55
C ALA A 121 1.59 -9.57 17.78
N HIS A 122 2.73 -10.24 17.96
CA HIS A 122 3.02 -11.14 19.08
C HIS A 122 3.58 -10.40 20.32
N PHE A 123 4.16 -9.21 20.14
CA PHE A 123 4.84 -8.46 21.19
C PHE A 123 4.42 -6.97 21.18
N SER A 124 3.11 -6.73 21.21
CA SER A 124 2.56 -5.36 21.30
C SER A 124 2.33 -4.92 22.74
N VAL A 125 2.22 -3.61 22.94
CA VAL A 125 1.88 -2.97 24.22
C VAL A 125 0.65 -3.60 24.88
N SER A 126 -0.38 -3.92 24.09
CA SER A 126 -1.60 -4.57 24.58
C SER A 126 -1.30 -5.92 25.25
N ILE A 127 -0.52 -6.78 24.59
CA ILE A 127 -0.18 -8.11 25.09
C ILE A 127 0.72 -8.00 26.32
N ILE A 128 1.65 -7.05 26.29
CA ILE A 128 2.56 -6.82 27.40
C ILE A 128 1.79 -6.38 28.65
N LYS A 129 0.88 -5.41 28.52
CA LYS A 129 0.05 -4.93 29.65
C LYS A 129 -0.88 -6.00 30.20
N GLU A 130 -1.38 -6.90 29.35
CA GLU A 130 -2.18 -8.05 29.79
C GLU A 130 -1.32 -9.09 30.54
N SER A 131 -0.07 -9.27 30.12
CA SER A 131 0.82 -10.30 30.66
C SER A 131 1.46 -9.91 31.99
N VAL A 132 1.83 -8.63 32.14
CA VAL A 132 2.60 -8.12 33.28
C VAL A 132 2.17 -6.70 33.67
N LYS A 133 2.32 -6.37 34.95
CA LYS A 133 2.12 -5.02 35.47
C LYS A 133 3.39 -4.18 35.29
N ILE A 134 3.59 -3.71 34.07
CA ILE A 134 4.70 -2.79 33.72
C ILE A 134 4.21 -1.34 33.77
N LYS A 135 5.07 -0.41 34.21
CA LYS A 135 4.79 1.02 34.17
C LYS A 135 4.96 1.55 32.75
N ASP A 136 4.16 2.55 32.37
CA ASP A 136 4.23 3.13 31.02
C ASP A 136 5.62 3.73 30.70
N GLU A 137 6.30 4.28 31.71
CA GLU A 137 7.67 4.81 31.60
C GLU A 137 8.72 3.74 31.25
N GLU A 138 8.47 2.48 31.62
CA GLU A 138 9.38 1.35 31.41
C GLU A 138 9.05 0.58 30.11
N MET A 139 7.88 0.85 29.52
CA MET A 139 7.37 0.11 28.37
C MET A 139 8.31 0.18 27.17
N VAL A 140 8.77 1.38 26.82
CA VAL A 140 9.62 1.61 25.63
C VAL A 140 10.96 0.90 25.77
N GLU A 141 11.60 1.02 26.94
CA GLU A 141 12.87 0.36 27.22
C GLU A 141 12.72 -1.17 27.21
N PHE A 142 11.69 -1.70 27.89
CA PHE A 142 11.40 -3.13 27.90
C PHE A 142 11.16 -3.65 26.49
N MET A 143 10.36 -2.94 25.69
CA MET A 143 10.08 -3.34 24.32
C MET A 143 11.35 -3.32 23.47
N TYR A 144 12.22 -2.32 23.63
CA TYR A 144 13.48 -2.24 22.91
C TYR A 144 14.45 -3.39 23.26
N LEU A 145 14.60 -3.71 24.54
CA LEU A 145 15.57 -4.69 25.02
C LEU A 145 15.13 -6.15 24.81
N TYR A 146 13.82 -6.43 24.88
CA TYR A 146 13.28 -7.78 24.88
C TYR A 146 12.39 -8.09 23.67
N ARG A 147 12.50 -7.30 22.58
CA ARG A 147 11.80 -7.61 21.34
C ARG A 147 12.27 -8.96 20.79
N PRO A 148 11.38 -9.94 20.56
CA PRO A 148 11.77 -11.22 19.98
C PRO A 148 12.14 -11.07 18.50
N LYS A 149 12.92 -12.02 17.97
CA LYS A 149 13.24 -12.04 16.55
C LYS A 149 12.09 -12.66 15.75
N PRO A 150 12.00 -12.42 14.43
CA PRO A 150 10.92 -12.99 13.63
C PRO A 150 10.84 -14.53 13.64
N GLU A 151 11.98 -15.21 13.74
CA GLU A 151 12.03 -16.67 13.80
C GLU A 151 11.40 -17.20 15.09
N ASP A 152 11.59 -16.46 16.19
CA ASP A 152 11.11 -16.82 17.51
C ASP A 152 9.58 -16.87 17.58
N VAL A 153 8.90 -15.96 16.86
CA VAL A 153 7.44 -15.81 16.89
C VAL A 153 6.71 -16.66 15.86
N THR A 154 7.43 -17.37 14.98
CA THR A 154 6.81 -18.05 13.82
C THR A 154 5.74 -19.07 14.20
N TYR A 155 5.93 -19.78 15.34
CA TYR A 155 5.05 -20.84 15.81
C TYR A 155 4.41 -20.55 17.18
N ARG A 156 4.55 -19.33 17.70
CA ARG A 156 4.01 -18.97 19.02
C ARG A 156 2.51 -18.75 18.93
N ASN A 157 1.80 -19.19 19.96
CA ASN A 157 0.44 -18.75 20.22
C ASN A 157 0.41 -17.71 21.34
N ARG A 158 -0.78 -17.20 21.67
CA ARG A 158 -0.96 -16.18 22.71
C ARG A 158 -0.38 -16.59 24.07
N TYR A 159 -0.51 -17.84 24.48
CA TYR A 159 0.05 -18.31 25.75
C TYR A 159 1.58 -18.31 25.74
N ASP A 160 2.18 -18.70 24.62
CA ASP A 160 3.64 -18.66 24.44
C ASP A 160 4.16 -17.22 24.52
N ASP A 161 3.45 -16.28 23.90
CA ASP A 161 3.78 -14.85 23.97
C ASP A 161 3.72 -14.33 25.41
N MET A 162 2.62 -14.60 26.12
CA MET A 162 2.46 -14.18 27.51
C MET A 162 3.54 -14.79 28.41
N ASN A 163 3.89 -16.07 28.20
CA ASN A 163 4.94 -16.75 28.95
C ASN A 163 6.32 -16.14 28.66
N TYR A 164 6.61 -15.84 27.40
CA TYR A 164 7.84 -15.15 27.00
C TYR A 164 7.92 -13.77 27.67
N ILE A 165 6.86 -12.96 27.57
CA ILE A 165 6.79 -11.63 28.19
C ILE A 165 7.04 -11.70 29.70
N LYS A 166 6.36 -12.63 30.40
CA LYS A 166 6.55 -12.81 31.85
C LYS A 166 8.00 -13.13 32.19
N LYS A 167 8.62 -14.08 31.48
CA LYS A 167 10.03 -14.46 31.71
C LYS A 167 10.97 -13.28 31.42
N SER A 168 10.82 -12.62 30.29
CA SER A 168 11.62 -11.45 29.89
C SER A 168 11.49 -10.31 30.90
N TYR A 169 10.28 -10.07 31.42
CA TYR A 169 10.04 -9.02 32.40
C TYR A 169 10.71 -9.32 33.75
N GLN A 170 10.75 -10.59 34.19
CA GLN A 170 11.53 -10.95 35.39
C GLN A 170 13.02 -10.67 35.22
N VAL A 171 13.57 -10.97 34.03
CA VAL A 171 14.96 -10.64 33.72
C VAL A 171 15.16 -9.12 33.72
N TYR A 172 14.25 -8.35 33.09
CA TYR A 172 14.31 -6.89 33.08
C TYR A 172 14.36 -6.29 34.49
N LEU A 173 13.49 -6.73 35.39
CA LEU A 173 13.46 -6.25 36.77
C LEU A 173 14.74 -6.60 37.53
N LYS A 174 15.29 -7.80 37.32
CA LYS A 174 16.57 -8.21 37.93
C LYS A 174 17.71 -7.33 37.44
N THR A 175 17.84 -7.17 36.12
CA THR A 175 18.89 -6.34 35.52
C THR A 175 18.77 -4.88 35.93
N LYS A 176 17.55 -4.35 36.07
CA LYS A 176 17.32 -2.98 36.56
C LYS A 176 17.76 -2.82 38.01
N LYS A 177 17.46 -3.80 38.87
CA LYS A 177 17.92 -3.81 40.26
C LYS A 177 19.45 -3.82 40.36
N ASP A 178 20.12 -4.58 39.50
CA ASP A 178 21.59 -4.69 39.51
C ASP A 178 22.29 -3.41 38.97
N ARG A 179 21.55 -2.51 38.31
CA ARG A 179 22.05 -1.22 37.78
C ARG A 179 21.84 -0.04 38.74
N LEU A 180 21.09 -0.22 39.83
CA LEU A 180 20.78 0.77 40.87
C LEU A 180 21.63 0.53 42.10
#